data_AF-A0A961FR92-F1
#
_entry.id   AF-A0A961FR92-F1
#
_cell.length_a   1.000
_cell.length_b   1.000
_cell.length_c   1.000
_cell.angle_alpha   90.00
_cell.angle_beta   90.00
_cell.angle_gamma   90.00
#
_symmetry.space_group_name_H-M   'P 1'
#
loop_
_entity.id
_entity.type
_entity.pdbx_description
1 polymer ?
#
loop_
_entity_poly.entity_id
_entity_poly.type
_entity_poly.pdbx_seq_one_letter_code
_entity_poly.pdbx_strand_id
1 'polypeptide(L)'
;MDRLAREIPFDPTWCGTRWTELLNRLDQLNHRALIAGPHGTGKTTFLDGLAPRLSARGFSVHRLMFTDENPDLDTTSRQQIEANGGPDDVWFIDGSERLDPAEWRWIKRRTLTTAGLVITAHRARSPRLPLLFETRSSPDMLAAFVHQLAPELAISDETIVRWYRESGGNLREALWRAYDHAAGS
;
A
#
# COMPACT_ATOMS: atom_id res chain seq x y z
N MET A 1 16.05 5.64 6.91
CA MET A 1 15.36 4.33 6.82
C MET A 1 14.24 4.27 5.79
N ASP A 2 13.96 5.35 5.07
CA ASP A 2 13.05 5.32 3.92
C ASP A 2 13.58 4.42 2.77
N ARG A 3 14.86 4.02 2.81
CA ARG A 3 15.51 3.11 1.84
C ARG A 3 15.27 1.62 2.10
N LEU A 4 15.50 1.11 3.32
CA LEU A 4 15.42 -0.34 3.60
C LEU A 4 14.00 -0.91 3.46
N ALA A 5 12.97 -0.15 3.82
CA ALA A 5 11.57 -0.58 3.62
C ALA A 5 11.11 -0.52 2.15
N ARG A 6 11.88 0.12 1.25
CA ARG A 6 11.62 0.14 -0.20
C ARG A 6 12.27 -1.02 -0.95
N GLU A 7 13.15 -1.78 -0.31
CA GLU A 7 13.92 -2.83 -0.99
C GLU A 7 13.20 -4.18 -1.09
N ILE A 8 12.21 -4.45 -0.22
CA ILE A 8 11.37 -5.64 -0.35
C ILE A 8 10.15 -5.30 -1.22
N PRO A 9 10.09 -5.77 -2.49
CA PRO A 9 8.90 -5.58 -3.31
C PRO A 9 7.72 -6.35 -2.73
N PHE A 10 6.52 -5.82 -2.91
CA PHE A 10 5.31 -6.56 -2.53
C PHE A 10 5.17 -7.81 -3.40
N ASP A 11 5.17 -8.99 -2.76
CA ASP A 11 4.82 -10.24 -3.42
C ASP A 11 3.41 -10.70 -3.02
N PRO A 12 2.44 -10.68 -3.95
CA PRO A 12 1.07 -11.13 -3.69
C PRO A 12 0.98 -12.61 -3.32
N THR A 13 1.99 -13.42 -3.62
CA THR A 13 1.99 -14.85 -3.28
C THR A 13 1.99 -15.09 -1.78
N TRP A 14 2.53 -14.17 -0.98
CA TRP A 14 2.45 -14.20 0.48
C TRP A 14 1.02 -14.08 1.02
N CYS A 15 0.10 -13.60 0.19
CA CYS A 15 -1.32 -13.49 0.50
C CYS A 15 -2.18 -14.48 -0.32
N GLY A 16 -1.55 -15.46 -0.97
CA GLY A 16 -2.24 -16.50 -1.73
C GLY A 16 -2.84 -16.02 -3.06
N THR A 17 -2.32 -14.95 -3.65
CA THR A 17 -2.75 -14.47 -4.98
C THR A 17 -1.56 -14.14 -5.87
N ARG A 18 -1.80 -13.68 -7.09
CA ARG A 18 -0.78 -13.33 -8.07
C ARG A 18 -1.07 -11.98 -8.70
N TRP A 19 -0.03 -11.32 -9.18
CA TRP A 19 -0.18 -10.04 -9.90
C TRP A 19 -1.14 -10.14 -11.09
N THR A 20 -1.14 -11.25 -11.82
CA THR A 20 -2.05 -11.48 -12.95
C THR A 20 -3.52 -11.49 -12.50
N GLU A 21 -3.83 -12.14 -11.38
CA GLU A 21 -5.19 -12.21 -10.82
C GLU A 21 -5.65 -10.84 -10.32
N LEU A 22 -4.76 -10.13 -9.61
CA LEU A 22 -5.02 -8.78 -9.12
C LEU A 22 -5.27 -7.80 -10.27
N LEU A 23 -4.45 -7.85 -11.32
CA LEU A 23 -4.62 -6.98 -12.48
C LEU A 23 -5.90 -7.31 -13.25
N ASN A 24 -6.21 -8.59 -13.49
CA ASN A 24 -7.47 -9.00 -14.13
C ASN A 24 -8.68 -8.53 -13.33
N ARG A 25 -8.63 -8.62 -12.01
CA ARG A 25 -9.68 -8.12 -11.13
C ARG A 25 -9.76 -6.59 -11.17
N LEU A 26 -8.63 -5.89 -11.20
CA LEU A 26 -8.59 -4.44 -11.33
C LEU A 26 -9.23 -3.99 -12.67
N ASP A 27 -8.96 -4.70 -13.76
CA ASP A 27 -9.56 -4.47 -15.08
C ASP A 27 -11.10 -4.63 -15.01
N GLN A 28 -11.60 -5.68 -14.35
CA GLN A 28 -13.05 -5.90 -14.12
C GLN A 28 -13.70 -4.79 -13.27
N LEU A 29 -12.92 -4.12 -12.42
CA LEU A 29 -13.37 -3.00 -11.61
C LEU A 29 -13.16 -1.64 -12.33
N ASN A 30 -12.88 -1.66 -13.64
CA ASN A 30 -12.56 -0.48 -14.44
C ASN A 30 -11.44 0.37 -13.83
N HIS A 31 -10.43 -0.28 -13.25
CA HIS A 31 -9.32 0.37 -12.55
C HIS A 31 -9.73 1.26 -11.36
N ARG A 32 -10.93 1.05 -10.80
CA ARG A 32 -11.43 1.80 -9.65
C ARG A 32 -11.61 0.88 -8.44
N ALA A 33 -10.66 0.88 -7.51
CA ALA A 33 -10.69 -0.09 -6.44
C ALA A 33 -10.09 0.38 -5.11
N LEU A 34 -10.43 -0.35 -4.05
CA LEU A 34 -9.89 -0.22 -2.70
C LEU A 34 -8.86 -1.32 -2.41
N ILE A 35 -7.73 -0.92 -1.85
CA ILE A 35 -6.77 -1.79 -1.16
C ILE A 35 -6.93 -1.58 0.35
N ALA A 36 -7.33 -2.62 1.05
CA ALA A 36 -7.57 -2.55 2.48
C ALA A 36 -6.45 -3.19 3.30
N GLY A 37 -6.38 -2.84 4.58
CA GLY A 37 -5.61 -3.58 5.57
C GLY A 37 -5.08 -2.71 6.72
N PRO A 38 -4.75 -3.31 7.87
CA PRO A 38 -4.21 -2.61 9.04
C PRO A 38 -2.97 -1.74 8.75
N HIS A 39 -2.55 -0.93 9.73
CA HIS A 39 -1.28 -0.20 9.60
C HIS A 39 -0.12 -1.18 9.42
N GLY A 40 0.85 -0.81 8.59
CA GLY A 40 2.08 -1.60 8.43
C GLY A 40 1.97 -2.92 7.67
N THR A 41 0.83 -3.23 7.03
CA THR A 41 0.63 -4.47 6.25
C THR A 41 1.09 -4.40 4.79
N GLY A 42 1.73 -3.30 4.37
CA GLY A 42 2.29 -3.17 3.02
C GLY A 42 1.35 -2.59 1.95
N LYS A 43 0.30 -1.84 2.30
CA LYS A 43 -0.56 -1.14 1.32
C LYS A 43 0.21 -0.19 0.39
N THR A 44 1.09 0.63 0.95
CA THR A 44 1.97 1.52 0.16
C THR A 44 2.90 0.70 -0.74
N THR A 45 3.51 -0.36 -0.20
CA THR A 45 4.37 -1.28 -0.97
C THR A 45 3.59 -2.00 -2.09
N PHE A 46 2.31 -2.34 -1.86
CA PHE A 46 1.42 -2.86 -2.89
C PHE A 46 1.21 -1.84 -4.01
N LEU A 47 0.96 -0.57 -3.68
CA LEU A 47 0.85 0.49 -4.68
C LEU A 47 2.17 0.68 -5.45
N ASP A 48 3.32 0.57 -4.79
CA ASP A 48 4.65 0.62 -5.42
C ASP A 48 4.85 -0.53 -6.41
N GLY A 49 4.35 -1.73 -6.09
CA GLY A 49 4.33 -2.85 -7.01
C GLY A 49 3.32 -2.68 -8.15
N LEU A 50 2.16 -2.08 -7.89
CA LEU A 50 1.10 -1.91 -8.89
C LEU A 50 1.46 -0.84 -9.93
N ALA A 51 2.06 0.27 -9.51
CA ALA A 51 2.40 1.41 -10.38
C ALA A 51 3.16 1.01 -11.66
N PRO A 52 4.33 0.35 -11.60
CA PRO A 52 5.09 -0.01 -12.81
C PRO A 52 4.32 -0.98 -13.71
N ARG A 53 3.42 -1.80 -13.15
CA ARG A 53 2.59 -2.74 -13.92
C ARG A 53 1.49 -2.02 -14.70
N LEU A 54 0.90 -0.97 -14.14
CA LEU A 54 -0.04 -0.11 -14.86
C LEU A 54 0.69 0.76 -15.90
N SER A 55 1.86 1.29 -15.58
CA SER A 55 2.67 2.03 -16.55
C SER A 55 3.11 1.17 -17.74
N ALA A 56 3.46 -0.10 -17.50
CA ALA A 56 3.74 -1.05 -18.59
C ALA A 56 2.53 -1.34 -19.49
N ARG A 57 1.31 -1.04 -19.02
CA ARG A 57 0.06 -1.13 -19.79
C ARG A 57 -0.35 0.19 -20.47
N GLY A 58 0.49 1.22 -20.39
CA GLY A 58 0.26 2.53 -21.02
C GLY A 58 -0.37 3.59 -20.13
N PHE A 59 -0.60 3.32 -18.84
CA PHE A 59 -1.18 4.30 -17.93
C PHE A 59 -0.15 5.25 -17.33
N SER A 60 -0.53 6.52 -17.19
CA SER A 60 0.18 7.50 -16.38
C SER A 60 -0.28 7.38 -14.93
N VAL A 61 0.59 6.92 -14.03
CA VAL A 61 0.22 6.68 -12.63
C VAL A 61 0.64 7.88 -11.77
N HIS A 62 -0.32 8.48 -11.09
CA HIS A 62 -0.11 9.59 -10.16
C HIS A 62 -0.44 9.17 -8.73
N ARG A 63 0.21 9.77 -7.73
CA ARG A 63 -0.03 9.40 -6.33
C ARG A 63 -0.14 10.64 -5.44
N LEU A 64 -1.16 10.63 -4.57
CA LEU A 64 -1.22 11.45 -3.37
C LEU A 64 -1.12 10.56 -2.13
N MET A 65 -0.43 11.06 -1.12
CA MET A 65 -0.28 10.38 0.16
C MET A 65 -0.75 11.30 1.28
N PHE A 66 -1.68 10.79 2.09
CA PHE A 66 -2.22 11.48 3.26
C PHE A 66 -1.65 10.83 4.52
N THR A 67 -0.86 11.58 5.29
CA THR A 67 -0.18 11.12 6.51
C THR A 67 -0.63 11.90 7.74
N ASP A 68 -0.02 11.66 8.91
CA ASP A 68 -0.23 12.48 10.10
C ASP A 68 0.33 13.89 9.94
N GLU A 69 1.44 14.02 9.20
CA GLU A 69 2.09 15.30 8.91
C GLU A 69 1.39 16.08 7.79
N ASN A 70 0.67 15.39 6.90
CA ASN A 70 -0.07 15.99 5.81
C ASN A 70 -1.44 15.32 5.62
N PRO A 71 -2.43 15.62 6.48
CA PRO A 71 -3.72 14.94 6.48
C PRO A 71 -4.70 15.47 5.42
N ASP A 72 -4.51 16.70 4.95
CA ASP A 72 -5.53 17.45 4.21
C ASP A 72 -5.24 17.54 2.71
N LEU A 73 -6.29 17.70 1.91
CA LEU A 73 -6.18 17.95 0.48
C LEU A 73 -5.84 19.43 0.22
N ASP A 74 -4.54 19.72 0.29
CA ASP A 74 -3.95 21.05 0.08
C ASP A 74 -4.07 21.57 -1.36
N THR A 75 -3.74 22.84 -1.56
CA THR A 75 -3.79 23.50 -2.87
C THR A 75 -2.91 22.81 -3.90
N THR A 76 -1.72 22.34 -3.50
CA THR A 76 -0.78 21.65 -4.39
C THR A 76 -1.36 20.35 -4.92
N SER A 77 -1.92 19.52 -4.02
CA SER A 77 -2.57 18.25 -4.37
C SER A 77 -3.78 18.47 -5.28
N ARG A 78 -4.54 19.54 -5.05
CA ARG A 78 -5.67 19.91 -5.94
C ARG A 78 -5.19 20.25 -7.34
N GLN A 79 -4.15 21.09 -7.45
CA GLN A 79 -3.58 21.47 -8.74
C GLN A 79 -3.03 20.25 -9.49
N GLN A 80 -2.41 19.30 -8.80
CA GLN A 80 -1.93 18.06 -9.41
C GLN A 80 -3.08 17.22 -9.98
N ILE A 81 -4.18 17.05 -9.24
CA ILE A 81 -5.36 16.32 -9.74
C ILE A 81 -5.99 17.03 -10.95
N GLU A 82 -6.07 18.35 -10.92
CA GLU A 82 -6.64 19.12 -12.04
C GLU A 82 -5.75 19.08 -13.28
N ALA A 83 -4.42 19.06 -13.11
CA ALA A 83 -3.47 18.98 -14.21
C ALA A 83 -3.40 17.58 -14.84
N ASN A 84 -3.70 16.51 -14.09
CA ASN A 84 -3.60 15.12 -14.56
C ASN A 84 -4.95 14.38 -14.46
N GLY A 85 -5.92 14.85 -15.25
CA GLY A 85 -7.29 14.33 -15.29
C GLY A 85 -7.67 13.61 -16.59
N GLY A 86 -6.66 13.21 -17.38
CA GLY A 86 -6.80 12.66 -18.73
C GLY A 86 -7.20 11.17 -18.76
N PRO A 87 -7.59 10.67 -19.94
CA PRO A 87 -8.16 9.33 -20.11
C PRO A 87 -7.17 8.19 -19.86
N ASP A 88 -5.87 8.47 -19.80
CA ASP A 88 -4.80 7.51 -19.50
C ASP A 88 -4.26 7.62 -18.06
N ASP A 89 -4.77 8.57 -17.27
CA ASP A 89 -4.30 8.82 -15.92
C ASP A 89 -4.96 7.85 -14.92
N VAL A 90 -4.15 7.25 -14.05
CA VAL A 90 -4.64 6.47 -12.89
C VAL A 90 -4.16 7.13 -11.62
N TRP A 91 -5.09 7.49 -10.74
CA TRP A 91 -4.78 8.09 -9.45
C TRP A 91 -4.69 7.06 -8.33
N PHE A 92 -3.60 7.10 -7.58
CA PHE A 92 -3.44 6.40 -6.31
C PHE A 92 -3.62 7.37 -5.14
N ILE A 93 -4.54 7.06 -4.24
CA ILE A 93 -4.79 7.83 -3.02
C ILE A 93 -4.44 6.96 -1.82
N ASP A 94 -3.27 7.17 -1.24
CA ASP A 94 -2.82 6.44 -0.05
C ASP A 94 -3.25 7.17 1.23
N GLY A 95 -3.90 6.48 2.17
CA GLY A 95 -4.44 7.06 3.40
C GLY A 95 -5.83 7.70 3.24
N SER A 96 -6.66 7.17 2.34
CA SER A 96 -7.94 7.82 1.99
C SER A 96 -8.87 8.01 3.17
N GLU A 97 -8.80 7.18 4.23
CA GLU A 97 -9.59 7.28 5.45
C GLU A 97 -9.51 8.63 6.16
N ARG A 98 -8.43 9.39 5.91
CA ARG A 98 -8.22 10.73 6.47
C ARG A 98 -9.07 11.80 5.80
N LEU A 99 -9.45 11.57 4.54
CA LEU A 99 -10.22 12.53 3.78
C LEU A 99 -11.63 12.68 4.33
N ASP A 100 -12.04 13.93 4.49
CA ASP A 100 -13.42 14.24 4.84
C ASP A 100 -14.39 13.92 3.67
N PRO A 101 -15.71 13.90 3.91
CA PRO A 101 -16.69 13.63 2.85
C PRO A 101 -16.70 14.64 1.69
N ALA A 102 -16.31 15.89 1.91
CA ALA A 102 -16.25 16.94 0.89
C ALA A 102 -15.01 16.78 0.00
N GLU A 103 -13.83 16.55 0.60
CA GLU A 103 -12.59 16.24 -0.11
C GLU A 103 -12.73 14.97 -0.93
N TRP A 104 -13.29 13.90 -0.34
CA TRP A 104 -13.57 12.67 -1.06
C TRP A 104 -14.49 12.91 -2.27
N ARG A 105 -15.58 13.67 -2.08
CA ARG A 105 -16.50 14.01 -3.17
C ARG A 105 -15.82 14.81 -4.26
N TRP A 106 -14.90 15.70 -3.91
CA TRP A 106 -14.11 16.49 -4.85
C TRP A 106 -13.18 15.58 -5.68
N ILE A 107 -12.38 14.73 -5.02
CA ILE A 107 -11.47 13.79 -5.71
C ILE A 107 -12.27 12.86 -6.62
N LYS A 108 -13.37 12.28 -6.10
CA LYS A 108 -14.21 11.37 -6.89
C LYS A 108 -14.72 12.02 -8.16
N ARG A 109 -15.18 13.28 -8.09
CA ARG A 109 -15.67 14.03 -9.27
C ARG A 109 -14.57 14.32 -10.28
N ARG A 110 -13.38 14.74 -9.81
CA ARG A 110 -12.26 15.08 -10.71
C ARG A 110 -11.57 13.88 -11.33
N THR A 111 -11.76 12.70 -10.76
CA THR A 111 -11.25 11.45 -11.31
C THR A 111 -12.30 10.68 -12.09
N LEU A 112 -13.46 11.26 -12.44
CA LEU A 112 -14.46 10.55 -13.25
C LEU A 112 -14.03 10.37 -14.70
N THR A 113 -13.18 11.26 -15.21
CA THR A 113 -12.66 11.24 -16.60
C THR A 113 -11.32 10.52 -16.72
N THR A 114 -10.76 10.06 -15.60
CA THR A 114 -9.46 9.36 -15.56
C THR A 114 -9.64 7.88 -15.84
N ALA A 115 -8.57 7.22 -16.30
CA ALA A 115 -8.54 5.78 -16.52
C ALA A 115 -8.91 4.98 -15.26
N GLY A 116 -8.49 5.46 -14.09
CA GLY A 116 -8.68 4.75 -12.84
C GLY A 116 -8.50 5.60 -11.59
N LEU A 117 -8.90 5.00 -10.47
CA LEU A 117 -8.74 5.52 -9.12
C LEU A 117 -8.55 4.34 -8.15
N VAL A 118 -7.34 4.16 -7.63
CA VAL A 118 -7.06 3.17 -6.59
C VAL A 118 -6.84 3.89 -5.28
N ILE A 119 -7.51 3.45 -4.22
CA ILE A 119 -7.38 4.05 -2.89
C ILE A 119 -6.90 3.01 -1.90
N THR A 120 -6.19 3.44 -0.84
CA THR A 120 -5.91 2.59 0.31
C THR A 120 -6.79 3.00 1.49
N ALA A 121 -7.16 2.03 2.34
CA ALA A 121 -7.78 2.31 3.63
C ALA A 121 -7.50 1.21 4.67
N HIS A 122 -7.77 1.50 5.94
CA HIS A 122 -7.63 0.47 6.98
C HIS A 122 -8.67 -0.64 6.94
N ARG A 123 -9.89 -0.32 6.52
CA ARG A 123 -11.03 -1.25 6.57
C ARG A 123 -11.45 -1.69 5.17
N ALA A 124 -11.66 -2.99 5.01
CA ALA A 124 -12.17 -3.59 3.77
C ALA A 124 -13.58 -3.12 3.40
N ARG A 125 -14.38 -2.72 4.39
CA ARG A 125 -15.70 -2.14 4.20
C ARG A 125 -15.59 -0.63 4.09
N SER A 126 -15.40 -0.13 2.87
CA SER A 126 -15.49 1.30 2.56
C SER A 126 -16.56 1.50 1.48
N PRO A 127 -17.53 2.41 1.66
CA PRO A 127 -18.52 2.72 0.62
C PRO A 127 -17.91 3.50 -0.57
N ARG A 128 -16.60 3.77 -0.53
CA ARG A 128 -15.92 4.60 -1.52
C ARG A 128 -15.68 3.89 -2.84
N LEU A 129 -15.14 2.67 -2.81
CA LEU A 129 -14.77 1.85 -3.97
C LEU A 129 -14.85 0.35 -3.64
N PRO A 130 -15.06 -0.51 -4.66
CA PRO A 130 -15.07 -1.96 -4.46
C PRO A 130 -13.69 -2.48 -4.02
N LEU A 131 -13.67 -3.48 -3.14
CA LEU A 131 -12.45 -4.10 -2.66
C LEU A 131 -11.76 -4.89 -3.79
N LEU A 132 -10.53 -4.50 -4.12
CA LEU A 132 -9.63 -5.30 -4.95
C LEU A 132 -8.91 -6.32 -4.09
N PHE A 133 -8.29 -5.88 -2.99
CA PHE A 133 -7.42 -6.74 -2.20
C PHE A 133 -7.31 -6.25 -0.75
N GLU A 134 -7.18 -7.20 0.18
CA GLU A 134 -6.92 -6.93 1.59
C GLU A 134 -5.52 -7.42 1.93
N THR A 135 -4.62 -6.48 2.19
CA THR A 135 -3.28 -6.76 2.71
C THR A 135 -3.38 -7.36 4.10
N ARG A 136 -2.62 -8.43 4.33
CA ARG A 136 -2.53 -9.11 5.62
C ARG A 136 -1.06 -9.29 5.97
N SER A 137 -0.79 -9.36 7.26
CA SER A 137 0.51 -9.72 7.80
C SER A 137 0.40 -11.03 8.57
N SER A 138 1.51 -11.77 8.65
CA SER A 138 1.63 -12.98 9.45
C SER A 138 3.04 -13.08 10.06
N PRO A 139 3.21 -13.86 11.13
CA PRO A 139 4.53 -14.18 11.65
C PRO A 139 5.43 -14.83 10.59
N ASP A 140 4.88 -15.72 9.77
CA ASP A 140 5.63 -16.41 8.70
C ASP A 140 6.16 -15.41 7.65
N MET A 141 5.38 -14.38 7.35
CA MET A 141 5.81 -13.30 6.44
C MET A 141 6.96 -12.49 7.06
N LEU A 142 6.88 -12.19 8.36
CA LEU A 142 7.99 -11.52 9.05
C LEU A 142 9.25 -12.39 9.07
N ALA A 143 9.11 -13.69 9.33
CA ALA A 143 10.23 -14.63 9.31
C ALA A 143 10.88 -14.69 7.93
N ALA A 144 10.08 -14.79 6.86
CA ALA A 144 10.59 -14.74 5.50
C ALA A 144 11.39 -13.45 5.23
N PHE A 145 10.94 -12.29 5.72
CA PHE A 145 11.67 -11.02 5.55
C PHE A 145 12.96 -10.96 6.36
N VAL A 146 12.95 -11.39 7.62
CA VAL A 146 14.15 -11.41 8.47
C VAL A 146 15.21 -12.33 7.86
N HIS A 147 14.81 -13.56 7.47
CA HIS A 147 15.71 -14.54 6.85
C HIS A 147 16.22 -14.09 5.48
N GLN A 148 15.44 -13.31 4.73
CA GLN A 148 15.87 -12.75 3.44
C GLN A 148 16.82 -11.57 3.60
N LEU A 149 16.55 -10.66 4.55
CA LEU A 149 17.33 -9.44 4.73
C LEU A 149 18.64 -9.67 5.49
N ALA A 150 18.66 -10.64 6.38
CA ALA A 150 19.81 -10.92 7.24
C ALA A 150 19.98 -12.43 7.47
N PRO A 151 20.24 -13.22 6.42
CA PRO A 151 20.40 -14.68 6.52
C PRO A 151 21.54 -15.10 7.47
N GLU A 152 22.52 -14.21 7.71
CA GLU A 152 23.63 -14.40 8.63
C GLU A 152 23.25 -14.24 10.11
N LEU A 153 22.14 -13.56 10.41
CA LEU A 153 21.66 -13.40 11.78
C LEU A 153 20.88 -14.64 12.18
N ALA A 154 21.43 -15.39 13.13
CA ALA A 154 20.78 -16.59 13.70
C ALA A 154 19.64 -16.21 14.67
N ILE A 155 18.65 -15.45 14.18
CA ILE A 155 17.45 -15.07 14.95
C ILE A 155 16.48 -16.25 14.90
N SER A 156 16.06 -16.73 16.07
CA SER A 156 15.12 -17.85 16.16
C SER A 156 13.70 -17.43 15.76
N ASP A 157 12.95 -18.36 15.17
CA ASP A 157 11.55 -18.13 14.78
C ASP A 157 10.67 -17.74 15.99
N GLU A 158 10.95 -18.26 17.19
CA GLU A 158 10.23 -17.85 18.41
C GLU A 158 10.43 -16.36 18.74
N THR A 159 11.63 -15.84 18.51
CA THR A 159 11.95 -14.43 18.71
C THR A 159 11.21 -13.56 17.71
N ILE A 160 11.15 -13.99 16.44
CA ILE A 160 10.43 -13.31 15.36
C ILE A 160 8.93 -13.27 15.66
N VAL A 161 8.33 -14.40 16.05
CA VAL A 161 6.92 -14.49 16.44
C VAL A 161 6.62 -13.58 17.63
N ARG A 162 7.53 -13.49 18.62
CA ARG A 162 7.38 -12.57 19.76
C ARG A 162 7.35 -11.12 19.29
N TRP A 163 8.32 -10.68 18.50
CA TRP A 163 8.34 -9.29 17.99
C TRP A 163 7.11 -8.94 17.16
N TYR A 164 6.62 -9.88 16.34
CA TYR A 164 5.38 -9.70 15.59
C TYR A 164 4.18 -9.43 16.52
N ARG A 165 4.04 -10.22 17.59
CA ARG A 165 2.95 -10.07 18.57
C ARG A 165 3.06 -8.75 19.34
N GLU A 166 4.26 -8.42 19.81
CA GLU A 166 4.52 -7.16 20.53
C GLU A 166 4.26 -5.93 19.68
N SER A 167 4.43 -6.04 18.36
CA SER A 167 4.14 -4.98 17.39
C SER A 167 2.67 -4.95 16.95
N GLY A 168 1.78 -5.71 17.60
CA GLY A 168 0.36 -5.79 17.23
C GLY A 168 0.10 -6.26 15.80
N GLY A 169 1.02 -7.02 15.22
CA GLY A 169 0.97 -7.48 13.82
C GLY A 169 1.43 -6.45 12.77
N ASN A 170 1.98 -5.30 13.20
CA ASN A 170 2.59 -4.32 12.32
C ASN A 170 3.97 -4.82 11.85
N LEU A 171 4.08 -5.25 10.59
CA LEU A 171 5.33 -5.79 10.03
C LEU A 171 6.45 -4.76 10.03
N ARG A 172 6.12 -3.47 9.81
CA ARG A 172 7.12 -2.42 9.83
C ARG A 172 7.74 -2.33 11.22
N GLU A 173 6.93 -2.18 12.26
CA GLU A 173 7.45 -2.09 13.63
C GLU A 173 8.20 -3.37 14.04
N ALA A 174 7.71 -4.55 13.65
CA ALA A 174 8.40 -5.80 13.97
C ALA A 174 9.76 -5.94 13.26
N LEU A 175 9.87 -5.48 12.00
CA LEU A 175 11.14 -5.41 11.27
C LEU A 175 12.12 -4.43 11.91
N TRP A 176 11.63 -3.32 12.46
CA TRP A 176 12.47 -2.38 13.20
C TRP A 176 13.06 -3.01 14.45
N ARG A 177 12.28 -3.80 15.20
CA ARG A 177 12.81 -4.57 16.34
C ARG A 177 13.92 -5.54 15.92
N ALA A 178 13.74 -6.20 14.77
CA ALA A 178 14.78 -7.09 14.22
C ALA A 178 16.04 -6.33 13.83
N TYR A 179 15.88 -5.15 13.21
CA TYR A 179 17.00 -4.26 12.86
C TYR A 179 17.73 -3.75 14.11
N ASP A 180 17.02 -3.26 15.12
CA ASP A 180 17.61 -2.77 16.36
C ASP A 180 18.37 -3.87 17.10
N HIS A 181 17.84 -5.10 17.08
CA HIS A 181 18.54 -6.27 17.61
C HIS A 181 19.85 -6.55 16.85
N ALA A 182 19.82 -6.49 15.52
CA ALA A 182 21.00 -6.68 14.67
C ALA A 182 22.07 -5.61 14.89
N ALA A 183 21.66 -4.35 15.01
CA ALA A 183 22.56 -3.20 15.15
C ALA A 183 23.18 -3.07 16.56
N GLY A 184 22.54 -3.68 17.57
CA GLY A 184 23.03 -3.71 18.95
C GLY A 184 23.81 -4.97 19.34
N SER A 185 23.98 -5.93 18.42
CA SER A 185 24.71 -7.18 18.62
C SER A 185 26.17 -7.12 18.17
#